data_AF-A0A3M1CVG4-F1
#
_entry.id   AF-A0A3M1CVG4-F1
#
_cell.length_a   1.000
_cell.length_b   1.000
_cell.length_c   1.000
_cell.angle_alpha   90.00
_cell.angle_beta   90.00
_cell.angle_gamma   90.00
#
_symmetry.space_group_name_H-M   'P 1'
#
loop_
_entity.id
_entity.type
_entity.pdbx_description
1 polymer ?
#
loop_
_entity_poly.entity_id
_entity_poly.type
_entity_poly.pdbx_seq_one_letter_code
_entity_poly.pdbx_strand_id
1 'polypeptide(L)'
;MSYRRRRRRSYRGFAPYVPVAERRAKAARLASQLRKQGRTLCPVEIEGRTIAKTFWGKAWCTNLESYSDYSNRLPRGRTYARNGSVIDLQVTEGRVTALVSGSDMYDVEIGIDTLPPDRWEALRAESAGQIDSLVELLQGRLSKGVMEVVTRRGSGLFPSPREIHLSCSCPD
;
A
#
# COMPACT_ATOMS: atom_id res chain seq x y z
N MET A 1 -9.35 40.30 45.02
CA MET A 1 -10.32 39.32 44.48
C MET A 1 -10.58 39.65 43.01
N SER A 2 -9.83 39.04 42.09
CA SER A 2 -9.96 39.28 40.65
C SER A 2 -10.20 37.94 39.95
N TYR A 3 -11.42 37.79 39.42
CA TYR A 3 -11.92 36.56 38.81
C TYR A 3 -11.08 36.18 37.58
N ARG A 4 -10.33 35.07 37.69
CA ARG A 4 -9.70 34.38 36.57
C ARG A 4 -10.78 33.93 35.58
N ARG A 5 -10.81 34.54 34.38
CA ARG A 5 -11.61 34.04 33.24
C ARG A 5 -11.16 32.62 32.89
N ARG A 6 -11.96 31.63 33.29
CA ARG A 6 -11.82 30.23 32.88
C ARG A 6 -11.89 30.17 31.34
N ARG A 7 -10.80 29.71 30.70
CA ARG A 7 -10.82 29.27 29.30
C ARG A 7 -11.88 28.17 29.17
N ARG A 8 -12.94 28.43 28.42
CA ARG A 8 -13.90 27.40 28.00
C ARG A 8 -13.16 26.48 27.02
N ARG A 9 -12.82 25.26 27.48
CA ARG A 9 -12.51 24.12 26.60
C ARG A 9 -13.78 23.80 25.82
N SER A 10 -13.82 24.05 24.51
CA SER A 10 -14.90 23.55 23.66
C SER A 10 -14.61 22.11 23.26
N TYR A 11 -15.62 21.25 23.41
CA TYR A 11 -15.61 19.86 22.99
C TYR A 11 -15.78 19.76 21.45
N ARG A 12 -15.04 18.82 20.85
CA ARG A 12 -15.34 18.06 19.61
C ARG A 12 -15.83 18.86 18.38
N GLY A 13 -14.90 19.30 17.54
CA GLY A 13 -15.18 19.56 16.12
C GLY A 13 -14.47 18.50 15.27
N PHE A 14 -15.18 17.83 14.36
CA PHE A 14 -14.53 17.09 13.28
C PHE A 14 -13.68 18.08 12.47
N ALA A 15 -12.45 17.69 12.11
CA ALA A 15 -11.60 18.54 11.29
C ALA A 15 -12.35 18.93 9.99
N PRO A 16 -12.22 20.18 9.52
CA PRO A 16 -12.89 20.63 8.31
C PRO A 16 -12.45 19.77 7.10
N TYR A 17 -13.37 19.58 6.15
CA TYR A 17 -13.05 18.87 4.92
C TYR A 17 -11.99 19.63 4.13
N VAL A 18 -10.88 18.95 3.83
CA VAL A 18 -9.80 19.47 2.99
C VAL A 18 -9.97 18.93 1.56
N PRO A 19 -10.19 19.79 0.55
CA PRO A 19 -10.31 19.39 -0.84
C PRO A 19 -9.10 18.61 -1.37
N VAL A 20 -9.33 17.69 -2.30
CA VAL A 20 -8.26 16.88 -2.91
C VAL A 20 -7.20 17.75 -3.59
N ALA A 21 -7.59 18.84 -4.25
CA ALA A 21 -6.65 19.76 -4.89
C ALA A 21 -5.67 20.37 -3.89
N GLU A 22 -6.14 20.74 -2.70
CA GLU A 22 -5.31 21.28 -1.63
C GLU A 22 -4.36 20.21 -1.07
N ARG A 23 -4.84 18.97 -0.90
CA ARG A 23 -3.99 17.82 -0.49
C ARG A 23 -2.87 17.57 -1.48
N ARG A 24 -3.17 17.57 -2.78
CA ARG A 24 -2.17 17.41 -3.84
C ARG A 24 -1.16 18.55 -3.85
N ALA A 25 -1.61 19.80 -3.66
CA ALA A 25 -0.72 20.95 -3.58
C ALA A 25 0.22 20.87 -2.37
N LYS A 26 -0.28 20.46 -1.19
CA LYS A 26 0.53 20.21 0.01
C LYS A 26 1.57 19.11 -0.25
N ALA A 27 1.14 17.97 -0.76
CA ALA A 27 2.00 16.84 -1.10
C ALA A 27 3.10 17.24 -2.10
N ALA A 28 2.76 17.98 -3.15
CA ALA A 28 3.72 18.48 -4.15
C ALA A 28 4.76 19.44 -3.56
N ARG A 29 4.35 20.34 -2.65
CA ARG A 29 5.26 21.25 -1.94
C ARG A 29 6.26 20.47 -1.09
N LEU A 30 5.77 19.51 -0.29
CA LEU A 30 6.61 18.65 0.54
C LEU A 30 7.59 17.83 -0.31
N ALA A 31 7.11 17.21 -1.39
CA ALA A 31 7.94 16.45 -2.31
C ALA A 31 9.02 17.33 -2.97
N SER A 32 8.70 18.57 -3.36
CA SER A 32 9.68 19.52 -3.91
C SER A 32 10.75 19.90 -2.87
N GLN A 33 10.36 20.13 -1.62
CA GLN A 33 11.30 20.42 -0.53
C GLN A 33 12.27 19.25 -0.29
N LEU A 34 11.76 18.03 -0.23
CA LEU A 34 12.57 16.82 -0.05
C LEU A 34 13.50 16.55 -1.23
N ARG A 35 13.05 16.80 -2.47
CA ARG A 35 13.91 16.71 -3.66
C ARG A 35 15.06 17.73 -3.63
N LYS A 36 14.80 18.95 -3.15
CA LYS A 36 15.86 19.97 -2.96
C LYS A 36 16.88 19.56 -1.89
N GLN A 37 16.50 18.71 -0.95
CA GLN A 37 17.40 18.11 0.05
C GLN A 37 18.15 16.87 -0.49
N GLY A 38 18.02 16.56 -1.79
CA GLY A 38 18.72 15.46 -2.43
C GLY A 38 18.04 14.09 -2.32
N ARG A 39 16.78 14.01 -1.86
CA ARG A 39 16.04 12.74 -1.83
C ARG A 39 15.45 12.40 -3.20
N THR A 40 15.67 11.16 -3.64
CA THR A 40 14.93 10.56 -4.74
C THR A 40 13.59 10.05 -4.22
N LEU A 41 12.48 10.53 -4.77
CA LEU A 41 11.14 10.13 -4.37
C LEU A 41 10.42 9.41 -5.51
N CYS A 42 9.70 8.36 -5.17
CA CYS A 42 8.86 7.56 -6.05
C CYS A 42 7.38 7.76 -5.65
N PRO A 43 6.75 8.91 -6.01
CA PRO A 43 5.35 9.15 -5.67
C PRO A 43 4.41 8.17 -6.39
N VAL A 44 3.27 7.89 -5.77
CA VAL A 44 2.26 7.02 -6.38
C VAL A 44 1.31 7.85 -7.24
N GLU A 45 1.38 7.66 -8.55
CA GLU A 45 0.50 8.30 -9.51
C GLU A 45 -0.62 7.34 -9.95
N ILE A 46 -1.86 7.72 -9.67
CA ILE A 46 -3.04 6.93 -10.05
C ILE A 46 -3.88 7.71 -11.04
N GLU A 47 -3.99 7.18 -12.24
CA GLU A 47 -4.93 7.66 -13.25
C GLU A 47 -6.34 7.13 -12.99
N GLY A 48 -7.28 8.04 -12.78
CA GLY A 48 -8.68 7.67 -12.54
C GLY A 48 -8.91 7.04 -11.17
N ARG A 49 -9.78 6.02 -11.11
CA ARG A 49 -10.25 5.42 -9.85
C ARG A 49 -9.63 4.06 -9.52
N THR A 50 -9.04 3.41 -10.51
CA THR A 50 -8.58 2.02 -10.44
C THR A 50 -7.12 1.97 -10.01
N ILE A 51 -6.85 1.36 -8.85
CA ILE A 51 -5.49 1.27 -8.29
C ILE A 51 -4.67 0.18 -9.00
N ALA A 52 -5.26 -0.99 -9.22
CA ALA A 52 -4.61 -2.11 -9.89
C ALA A 52 -5.31 -2.46 -11.21
N LYS A 53 -4.60 -2.28 -12.34
CA LYS A 53 -5.09 -2.63 -13.67
C LYS A 53 -4.68 -4.05 -14.08
N THR A 54 -3.51 -4.51 -13.64
CA THR A 54 -2.94 -5.82 -13.97
C THR A 54 -3.61 -6.96 -13.20
N PHE A 55 -3.53 -8.17 -13.74
CA PHE A 55 -4.02 -9.37 -13.06
C PHE A 55 -3.36 -9.55 -11.68
N TRP A 56 -2.04 -9.35 -11.61
CA TRP A 56 -1.26 -9.54 -10.39
C TRP A 56 -1.64 -8.53 -9.31
N GLY A 57 -1.77 -7.25 -9.68
CA GLY A 57 -2.20 -6.21 -8.75
C GLY A 57 -3.61 -6.46 -8.21
N LYS A 58 -4.53 -6.92 -9.07
CA LYS A 58 -5.89 -7.30 -8.64
C LYS A 58 -5.87 -8.47 -7.67
N ALA A 59 -5.07 -9.50 -7.93
CA ALA A 59 -4.94 -10.65 -7.05
C ALA A 59 -4.36 -10.26 -5.67
N TRP A 60 -3.38 -9.36 -5.61
CA TRP A 60 -2.91 -8.76 -4.36
C TRP A 60 -4.00 -7.99 -3.61
N CYS A 61 -4.78 -7.16 -4.32
CA CYS A 61 -5.90 -6.45 -3.70
C CYS A 61 -6.92 -7.43 -3.10
N THR A 62 -7.32 -8.47 -3.85
CA THR A 62 -8.26 -9.50 -3.36
C THR A 62 -7.71 -10.24 -2.14
N ASN A 63 -6.41 -10.59 -2.15
CA ASN A 63 -5.77 -11.26 -1.02
C ASN A 63 -5.83 -10.39 0.25
N LEU A 64 -5.39 -9.13 0.15
CA LEU A 64 -5.40 -8.18 1.28
C LEU A 64 -6.81 -7.86 1.78
N GLU A 65 -7.77 -7.72 0.87
CA GLU A 65 -9.19 -7.49 1.20
C GLU A 65 -9.83 -8.68 1.92
N SER A 66 -9.29 -9.89 1.73
CA SER A 66 -9.79 -11.08 2.41
C SER A 66 -9.44 -11.15 3.89
N TYR A 67 -8.55 -10.27 4.37
CA TYR A 67 -8.10 -10.23 5.75
C TYR A 67 -8.89 -9.18 6.54
N SER A 68 -9.65 -9.63 7.55
CA SER A 68 -10.50 -8.77 8.38
C SER A 68 -9.72 -7.66 9.08
N ASP A 69 -8.47 -7.95 9.47
CA ASP A 69 -7.58 -7.05 10.23
C ASP A 69 -7.24 -5.77 9.44
N TYR A 70 -7.42 -5.80 8.12
CA TYR A 70 -7.13 -4.69 7.21
C TYR A 70 -8.38 -3.92 6.75
N SER A 71 -9.58 -4.35 7.15
CA SER A 71 -10.87 -3.76 6.75
C SER A 71 -10.96 -2.26 7.02
N ASN A 72 -10.41 -1.78 8.14
CA ASN A 72 -10.41 -0.35 8.51
C ASN A 72 -9.20 0.43 7.95
N ARG A 73 -8.11 -0.26 7.61
CA ARG A 73 -6.85 0.36 7.16
C ARG A 73 -6.81 0.54 5.65
N LEU A 74 -7.28 -0.44 4.87
CA LEU A 74 -7.25 -0.38 3.41
C LEU A 74 -8.08 0.78 2.83
N PRO A 75 -9.31 1.09 3.29
CA PRO A 75 -10.08 2.22 2.76
C PRO A 75 -9.37 3.58 2.94
N ARG A 76 -8.69 3.77 4.08
CA ARG A 76 -7.87 4.96 4.35
C ARG A 76 -6.67 5.02 3.40
N GLY A 77 -5.92 3.93 3.27
CA GLY A 77 -4.78 3.82 2.34
C GLY A 77 -5.18 4.11 0.88
N ARG A 78 -6.29 3.54 0.41
CA ARG A 78 -6.84 3.80 -0.94
C ARG A 78 -7.16 5.29 -1.15
N THR A 79 -7.68 5.96 -0.13
CA THR A 79 -7.96 7.40 -0.18
C THR A 79 -6.68 8.20 -0.35
N TYR A 80 -5.65 7.91 0.45
CA TYR A 80 -4.35 8.59 0.38
C TYR A 80 -3.63 8.35 -0.95
N ALA A 81 -3.69 7.14 -1.49
CA ALA A 81 -3.10 6.83 -2.79
C ALA A 81 -3.81 7.61 -3.92
N ARG A 82 -5.15 7.63 -3.95
CA ARG A 82 -5.94 8.32 -4.99
C ARG A 82 -5.82 9.84 -4.94
N ASN A 83 -5.75 10.41 -3.74
CA ASN A 83 -5.68 11.85 -3.58
C ASN A 83 -4.25 12.40 -3.67
N GLY A 84 -3.25 11.57 -3.97
CA GLY A 84 -1.86 11.98 -4.16
C GLY A 84 -1.12 12.32 -2.86
N SER A 85 -1.57 11.78 -1.72
CA SER A 85 -0.90 12.02 -0.44
C SER A 85 0.31 11.11 -0.21
N VAL A 86 0.47 10.01 -0.95
CA VAL A 86 1.66 9.15 -0.88
C VAL A 86 2.76 9.77 -1.74
N ILE A 87 3.70 10.47 -1.10
CA ILE A 87 4.72 11.27 -1.79
C ILE A 87 5.99 10.49 -2.11
N ASP A 88 6.18 9.36 -1.44
CA ASP A 88 7.23 8.38 -1.72
C ASP A 88 6.73 6.98 -1.40
N LEU A 89 7.04 6.01 -2.25
CA LEU A 89 6.79 4.59 -2.07
C LEU A 89 7.99 3.82 -2.63
N GLN A 90 8.76 3.19 -1.75
CA GLN A 90 9.91 2.37 -2.11
C GLN A 90 9.60 0.91 -1.80
N VAL A 91 9.95 0.03 -2.73
CA VAL A 91 9.79 -1.41 -2.59
C VAL A 91 11.16 -2.05 -2.75
N THR A 92 11.57 -2.78 -1.72
CA THR A 92 12.80 -3.57 -1.67
C THR A 92 12.46 -4.99 -1.20
N GLU A 93 13.43 -5.90 -1.23
CA GLU A 93 13.21 -7.27 -0.77
C GLU A 93 12.67 -7.30 0.68
N GLY A 94 11.51 -7.90 0.86
CA GLY A 94 10.83 -8.04 2.15
C GLY A 94 10.40 -6.73 2.83
N ARG A 95 10.54 -5.57 2.18
CA ARG A 95 10.29 -4.28 2.81
C ARG A 95 9.70 -3.25 1.84
N VAL A 96 8.59 -2.65 2.26
CA VAL A 96 7.96 -1.50 1.59
C VAL A 96 7.94 -0.32 2.55
N THR A 97 8.50 0.82 2.14
CA THR A 97 8.44 2.06 2.91
C THR A 97 7.65 3.12 2.14
N ALA A 98 6.87 3.92 2.85
CA ALA A 98 6.12 5.02 2.26
C ALA A 98 6.20 6.27 3.12
N LEU A 99 6.25 7.42 2.45
CA LEU A 99 6.10 8.73 3.08
C LEU A 99 4.74 9.32 2.69
N VAL A 100 3.93 9.67 3.69
CA VAL A 100 2.54 10.10 3.47
C VAL A 100 2.31 11.50 4.02
N SER A 101 1.77 12.37 3.17
CA SER A 101 1.32 13.72 3.51
C SER A 101 -0.13 13.68 4.03
N GLY A 102 -0.31 13.27 5.28
CA GLY A 102 -1.60 13.33 5.98
C GLY A 102 -1.91 14.72 6.57
N SER A 103 -2.57 14.73 7.73
CA SER A 103 -2.65 15.92 8.59
C SER A 103 -1.24 16.44 8.89
N ASP A 104 -0.38 15.51 9.31
CA ASP A 104 1.07 15.66 9.39
C ASP A 104 1.76 14.68 8.44
N MET A 105 3.05 14.89 8.19
CA MET A 105 3.86 13.96 7.42
C MET A 105 4.27 12.79 8.31
N TYR A 106 4.08 11.56 7.85
CA TYR A 106 4.45 10.36 8.60
C TYR A 106 5.00 9.27 7.67
N ASP A 107 5.86 8.44 8.25
CA ASP A 107 6.44 7.25 7.65
C ASP A 107 5.57 6.01 7.93
N VAL A 108 5.47 5.15 6.92
CA VAL A 108 4.87 3.82 6.99
C VAL A 108 5.93 2.81 6.54
N GLU A 109 6.07 1.73 7.30
CA GLU A 109 6.91 0.59 6.93
C GLU A 109 6.06 -0.69 6.97
N ILE A 110 6.14 -1.48 5.90
CA ILE A 110 5.53 -2.79 5.79
C ILE A 110 6.66 -3.79 5.57
N GLY A 111 6.86 -4.69 6.52
CA GLY A 111 7.68 -5.88 6.36
C GLY A 111 6.83 -7.01 5.77
N ILE A 112 7.39 -7.76 4.83
CA ILE A 112 6.79 -8.98 4.30
C ILE A 112 7.84 -10.08 4.43
N ASP A 113 7.51 -11.15 5.14
CA ASP A 113 8.41 -12.28 5.27
C ASP A 113 8.70 -12.87 3.89
N THR A 114 9.98 -13.09 3.61
CA THR A 114 10.42 -13.66 2.33
C THR A 114 9.95 -15.10 2.20
N LEU A 115 9.60 -15.51 0.99
CA LEU A 115 9.12 -16.86 0.73
C LEU A 115 10.21 -17.90 1.07
N PRO A 116 9.91 -18.91 1.90
CA PRO A 116 10.85 -19.99 2.18
C PRO A 116 11.31 -20.71 0.90
N PRO A 117 12.60 -21.08 0.77
CA PRO A 117 13.13 -21.69 -0.45
C PRO A 117 12.41 -22.98 -0.86
N ASP A 118 12.04 -23.82 0.10
CA ASP A 118 11.27 -25.05 -0.12
C ASP A 118 9.88 -24.77 -0.73
N ARG A 119 9.17 -23.75 -0.21
CA ARG A 119 7.88 -23.31 -0.75
C ARG A 119 8.03 -22.76 -2.17
N TRP A 120 9.10 -22.02 -2.44
CA TRP A 120 9.41 -21.51 -3.78
C TRP A 120 9.65 -22.64 -4.78
N GLU A 121 10.48 -23.61 -4.41
CA GLU A 121 10.81 -24.77 -5.26
C GLU A 121 9.55 -25.60 -5.57
N ALA A 122 8.69 -25.82 -4.57
CA ALA A 122 7.41 -26.52 -4.76
C ALA A 122 6.49 -25.78 -5.73
N LEU A 123 6.35 -24.45 -5.58
CA LEU A 123 5.54 -23.63 -6.49
C LEU A 123 6.08 -23.63 -7.92
N ARG A 124 7.41 -23.60 -8.09
CA ARG A 124 8.04 -23.65 -9.41
C ARG A 124 7.78 -25.00 -10.10
N ALA A 125 7.96 -26.09 -9.36
CA ALA A 125 7.73 -27.44 -9.87
C ALA A 125 6.26 -27.64 -10.27
N GLU A 126 5.33 -27.19 -9.44
CA GLU A 126 3.90 -27.30 -9.72
C GLU A 126 3.49 -26.43 -10.93
N SER A 127 3.99 -25.19 -10.99
CA SER A 127 3.68 -24.26 -12.09
C SER A 127 4.15 -24.76 -13.45
N ALA A 128 5.27 -25.48 -13.52
CA ALA A 128 5.81 -26.00 -14.77
C ALA A 128 4.82 -26.93 -15.50
N GLY A 129 3.99 -27.67 -14.76
CA GLY A 129 2.95 -28.54 -15.31
C GLY A 129 1.65 -27.84 -15.70
N GLN A 130 1.52 -26.53 -15.44
CA GLN A 130 0.27 -25.77 -15.59
C GLN A 130 0.35 -24.72 -16.73
N ILE A 131 1.43 -24.69 -17.51
CA ILE A 131 1.62 -23.73 -18.59
C ILE A 131 0.87 -24.22 -19.83
N ASP A 132 -0.32 -23.66 -20.06
CA ASP A 132 -1.17 -24.02 -21.20
C ASP A 132 -0.64 -23.46 -22.54
N SER A 133 0.09 -22.33 -22.51
CA SER A 133 0.56 -21.65 -23.71
C SER A 133 1.82 -20.83 -23.47
N LEU A 134 2.87 -21.14 -24.25
CA LEU A 134 4.12 -20.37 -24.27
C LEU A 134 3.92 -18.95 -24.81
N VAL A 135 2.97 -18.76 -25.74
CA VAL A 135 2.67 -17.44 -26.33
C VAL A 135 2.13 -16.47 -25.27
N GLU A 136 1.28 -16.96 -24.36
CA GLU A 136 0.79 -16.14 -23.26
C GLU A 136 1.93 -15.71 -22.33
N LEU A 137 2.84 -16.63 -22.03
CA LEU A 137 4.02 -16.35 -21.20
C LEU A 137 4.94 -15.31 -21.84
N LEU A 138 5.19 -15.41 -23.15
CA LEU A 138 5.96 -14.43 -23.92
C LEU A 138 5.28 -13.05 -23.96
N GLN A 139 3.96 -13.01 -23.86
CA GLN A 139 3.19 -11.76 -23.72
C GLN A 139 3.11 -11.24 -22.27
N GLY A 140 3.80 -11.89 -21.33
CA GLY A 140 3.78 -11.53 -19.90
C GLY A 140 2.47 -11.88 -19.19
N ARG A 141 1.68 -12.83 -19.74
CA ARG A 141 0.44 -13.35 -19.15
C ARG A 141 0.70 -14.72 -18.56
N LEU A 142 0.20 -14.97 -17.37
CA LEU A 142 0.24 -16.29 -16.75
C LEU A 142 -1.03 -17.07 -17.12
N SER A 143 -0.88 -18.35 -17.46
CA SER A 143 -2.01 -19.25 -17.71
C SER A 143 -2.88 -19.37 -16.46
N LYS A 144 -4.14 -19.79 -16.65
CA LYS A 144 -5.08 -19.96 -15.54
C LYS A 144 -4.55 -20.96 -14.50
N GLY A 145 -3.98 -22.08 -14.93
CA GLY A 145 -3.43 -23.09 -14.03
C GLY A 145 -2.28 -22.55 -13.17
N VAL A 146 -1.33 -21.82 -13.78
CA VAL A 146 -0.24 -21.18 -13.02
C VAL A 146 -0.80 -20.17 -12.02
N MET A 147 -1.82 -19.40 -12.42
CA MET A 147 -2.48 -18.45 -11.52
C MET A 147 -3.12 -19.12 -10.31
N GLU A 148 -3.79 -20.26 -10.49
CA GLU A 148 -4.38 -21.02 -9.39
C GLU A 148 -3.34 -21.52 -8.39
N VAL A 149 -2.15 -21.91 -8.88
CA VAL A 149 -1.02 -22.33 -8.04
C VAL A 149 -0.45 -21.13 -7.26
N VAL A 150 -0.06 -20.05 -7.95
CA VAL A 150 0.63 -18.93 -7.32
C VAL A 150 -0.25 -18.09 -6.39
N THR A 151 -1.58 -18.11 -6.58
CA THR A 151 -2.54 -17.38 -5.73
C THR A 151 -3.24 -18.26 -4.70
N ARG A 152 -2.85 -19.54 -4.61
CA ARG A 152 -3.42 -20.50 -3.65
C ARG A 152 -3.25 -20.00 -2.22
N ARG A 153 -4.33 -20.00 -1.43
CA ARG A 153 -4.27 -19.61 -0.02
C ARG A 153 -3.37 -20.57 0.75
N GLY A 154 -2.47 -20.04 1.58
CA GLY A 154 -1.62 -20.79 2.49
C GLY A 154 -0.34 -21.38 1.88
N SER A 155 -0.37 -21.80 0.61
CA SER A 155 0.80 -22.40 -0.06
C SER A 155 1.27 -21.64 -1.31
N GLY A 156 0.52 -20.62 -1.76
CA GLY A 156 0.89 -19.76 -2.88
C GLY A 156 1.94 -18.70 -2.50
N LEU A 157 2.09 -17.71 -3.38
CA LEU A 157 3.03 -16.59 -3.21
C LEU A 157 2.52 -15.49 -2.27
N PHE A 158 1.23 -15.49 -1.95
CA PHE A 158 0.68 -14.44 -1.11
C PHE A 158 1.00 -14.65 0.37
N PRO A 159 1.47 -13.61 1.07
CA PRO A 159 1.71 -13.69 2.49
C PRO A 159 0.37 -13.79 3.25
N SER A 160 0.39 -14.59 4.30
CA SER A 160 -0.63 -14.61 5.34
C SER A 160 -0.56 -13.34 6.19
N PRO A 161 -1.60 -13.01 6.99
CA PRO A 161 -1.57 -11.85 7.88
C PRO A 161 -0.40 -11.87 8.88
N ARG A 162 0.09 -13.06 9.26
CA ARG A 162 1.21 -13.22 10.20
C ARG A 162 2.57 -12.95 9.56
N GLU A 163 2.65 -13.04 8.24
CA GLU A 163 3.85 -12.76 7.44
C GLU A 163 3.91 -11.27 6.99
N ILE A 164 2.98 -10.43 7.47
CA ILE A 164 2.91 -9.00 7.17
C ILE A 164 3.08 -8.20 8.46
N HIS A 165 4.16 -7.43 8.54
CA HIS A 165 4.51 -6.62 9.71
C HIS A 165 4.27 -5.15 9.40
N LEU A 166 3.49 -4.46 10.21
CA LEU A 166 3.10 -3.07 9.96
C LEU A 166 3.67 -2.13 11.03
N SER A 167 4.34 -1.08 10.60
CA SER A 167 4.79 0.04 11.45
C SER A 167 4.35 1.36 10.84
N CYS A 168 3.81 2.26 11.67
CA CYS A 168 3.32 3.57 11.25
C CYS A 168 3.62 4.61 12.32
N SER A 169 4.23 5.72 11.92
CA SER A 169 4.41 6.91 12.78
C SER A 169 3.21 7.87 12.73
N CYS A 170 2.09 7.42 12.16
CA CYS A 170 0.89 8.23 12.03
C CYS A 170 0.38 8.69 13.41
N PRO A 171 -0.08 9.94 13.52
CA PRO A 171 -0.59 10.50 14.78
C PRO A 171 -1.97 9.96 15.22
N ASP A 172 -2.53 9.00 14.46
CA ASP A 172 -3.85 8.38 14.65
C ASP A 172 -3.76 6.85 14.69
#